data_AF-A0A1A8SM71-F1
#
_entry.id   AF-A0A1A8SM71-F1
#
_cell.length_a   1.000
_cell.length_b   1.000
_cell.length_c   1.000
_cell.angle_alpha   90.00
_cell.angle_beta   90.00
_cell.angle_gamma   90.00
#
_symmetry.space_group_name_H-M   'P 1'
#
loop_
_entity.id
_entity.type
_entity.pdbx_description
1 polymer ?
#
loop_
_entity_poly.entity_id
_entity_poly.type
_entity_poly.pdbx_seq_one_letter_code
_entity_poly.pdbx_strand_id
1 'polypeptide(L)' 'FDITKADPDEQVLKVNRIIPHPKFNAKTFNNDIALVELTSPVVLSQHVRPVCLPSGVEPPTGSPCLVAGWGALYE' A
#
# COMPACT_ATOMS: atom_id res chain seq x y z
N PHE A 1 5.32 16.03 0.11
CA PHE A 1 6.10 15.13 0.96
C PHE A 1 7.52 15.67 0.97
N ASP A 2 7.99 16.11 2.13
CA ASP A 2 9.29 16.74 2.27
C ASP A 2 10.20 15.79 3.07
N ILE A 3 11.02 15.00 2.37
CA ILE A 3 11.93 14.02 3.01
C ILE A 3 13.01 14.67 3.88
N THR A 4 13.11 15.99 3.86
CA THR A 4 14.06 16.75 4.68
C THR A 4 13.46 17.17 6.03
N LYS A 5 12.15 16.95 6.24
CA LYS A 5 11.44 17.26 7.48
C LYS A 5 10.81 16.00 8.06
N ALA A 6 11.14 15.73 9.32
CA ALA A 6 10.46 14.68 10.06
C ALA A 6 9.02 15.13 10.38
N ASP A 7 8.04 14.34 9.95
CA ASP A 7 6.66 14.46 10.42
C ASP A 7 6.56 13.74 11.78
N PRO A 8 6.03 14.37 12.83
CA PRO A 8 5.91 13.74 14.15
C PRO A 8 5.09 12.44 14.15
N ASP A 9 4.20 12.24 13.18
CA ASP A 9 3.40 11.01 13.05
C ASP A 9 4.02 9.96 12.12
N GLU A 10 5.15 10.28 11.45
CA GLU A 10 5.84 9.36 10.56
C GLU A 10 6.54 8.23 11.34
N GLN A 11 6.38 7.00 10.85
CA GLN A 11 6.99 5.81 11.42
C GLN A 11 7.86 5.11 10.37
N VAL A 12 9.18 5.22 10.53
CA VAL A 12 10.15 4.52 9.68
C VAL A 12 10.43 3.13 10.27
N LEU A 13 9.98 2.09 9.58
CA LEU A 13 10.06 0.70 10.02
C LEU A 13 10.89 -0.15 9.06
N LYS A 14 11.63 -1.12 9.59
CA LYS A 14 12.40 -2.06 8.77
C LYS A 14 11.49 -3.12 8.18
N VAL A 15 11.76 -3.48 6.93
CA VAL A 15 11.15 -4.63 6.28
C VAL A 15 11.82 -5.91 6.77
N ASN A 16 11.02 -6.85 7.28
CA ASN A 16 11.47 -8.19 7.65
C ASN A 16 11.63 -9.05 6.38
N ARG A 17 10.59 -9.11 5.55
CA ARG A 17 10.60 -9.82 4.27
C ARG A 17 9.52 -9.33 3.31
N ILE A 18 9.72 -9.62 2.03
CA ILE A 18 8.77 -9.36 0.94
C ILE A 18 8.27 -10.73 0.44
N ILE A 19 6.96 -10.88 0.32
CA ILE A 19 6.29 -12.12 -0.08
C ILE A 19 5.51 -11.83 -1.37
N PRO A 20 6.10 -12.03 -2.56
CA PRO A 20 5.41 -11.83 -3.82
C PRO A 20 4.32 -12.89 -4.02
N HIS A 21 3.27 -12.55 -4.77
CA HIS A 21 2.25 -13.53 -5.13
C HIS A 21 2.89 -14.71 -5.89
N PRO A 22 2.64 -15.97 -5.51
CA PRO A 22 3.33 -17.14 -6.06
C PRO A 22 3.08 -17.37 -7.56
N LYS A 23 2.04 -16.73 -8.12
CA LYS A 23 1.68 -16.78 -9.54
C LYS A 23 1.92 -15.45 -10.28
N PHE A 24 2.71 -14.53 -9.71
CA PHE A 24 3.06 -13.29 -10.40
C PHE A 24 3.73 -13.59 -11.74
N ASN A 25 3.30 -12.89 -12.79
CA ASN A 25 3.88 -13.02 -14.13
C ASN A 25 4.39 -11.66 -14.62
N ALA A 26 5.70 -11.49 -14.66
CA ALA A 26 6.35 -10.24 -15.07
C ALA A 26 6.13 -9.85 -16.54
N LYS A 27 5.68 -10.77 -17.41
CA LYS A 27 5.39 -10.45 -18.81
C LYS A 27 3.99 -9.88 -19.01
N THR A 28 3.03 -10.30 -18.18
CA THR A 28 1.61 -9.93 -18.32
C THR A 28 1.11 -9.07 -17.18
N PHE A 29 1.91 -8.89 -16.12
CA PHE A 29 1.52 -8.28 -14.84
C PHE A 29 0.32 -8.97 -14.16
N ASN A 30 0.08 -10.24 -14.49
CA ASN A 30 -0.98 -10.99 -13.80
C ASN A 30 -0.55 -11.31 -12.38
N ASN A 31 -1.48 -11.13 -11.44
CA ASN A 31 -1.26 -11.27 -10.00
C ASN A 31 -0.16 -10.33 -9.47
N ASP A 32 -0.17 -9.08 -9.91
CA ASP A 32 0.75 -8.04 -9.45
C ASP A 32 0.38 -7.55 -8.04
N ILE A 33 0.77 -8.34 -7.04
CA ILE A 33 0.58 -8.06 -5.62
C ILE A 33 1.68 -8.74 -4.79
N ALA A 34 2.10 -8.10 -3.70
CA ALA A 34 3.01 -8.65 -2.72
C ALA A 34 2.62 -8.22 -1.30
N LEU A 35 2.95 -9.02 -0.30
CA LEU A 35 2.90 -8.64 1.11
C LEU A 35 4.28 -8.18 1.57
N VAL A 36 4.32 -7.11 2.36
CA VAL A 36 5.53 -6.64 3.03
C VAL A 36 5.33 -6.85 4.52
N GLU A 37 6.13 -7.73 5.11
CA GLU A 37 6.12 -7.98 6.55
C GLU A 37 7.14 -7.07 7.22
N LEU A 38 6.72 -6.31 8.22
CA LEU A 38 7.57 -5.39 8.98
C LEU A 38 8.23 -6.13 10.16
N THR A 39 9.40 -5.67 10.60
CA THR A 39 10.11 -6.27 11.74
C THR A 39 9.39 -6.08 13.08
N SER A 40 8.50 -5.09 13.15
CA SER A 40 7.67 -4.79 14.31
C SER A 40 6.30 -4.26 13.86
N PRO A 41 5.25 -4.45 14.66
CA PRO A 41 3.94 -3.86 14.38
C PRO A 41 4.01 -2.32 14.28
N VAL A 42 3.18 -1.74 13.42
CA VAL A 42 2.95 -0.28 13.37
C VAL A 42 2.19 0.19 14.63
N VAL A 43 2.47 1.41 15.08
CA VAL A 43 1.68 2.07 16.13
C VAL A 43 0.49 2.75 15.46
N LEU A 44 -0.73 2.28 15.74
CA LEU A 44 -1.94 2.87 15.18
C LEU A 44 -2.25 4.24 15.81
N SER A 45 -2.74 5.17 14.99
CA SER A 45 -3.05 6.54 15.43
C SER A 45 -4.25 7.12 14.66
N GLN A 46 -4.46 8.43 14.73
CA GLN A 46 -5.40 9.12 13.84
C GLN A 46 -4.88 9.19 12.40
N HIS A 47 -3.55 9.16 12.21
CA HIS A 47 -2.88 9.27 10.91
C HIS A 47 -2.40 7.92 10.35
N VAL A 48 -2.30 6.87 11.19
CA VAL A 48 -1.86 5.52 10.79
C VAL A 48 -2.95 4.50 11.08
N ARG A 49 -3.61 3.98 10.04
CA ARG A 49 -4.69 2.97 10.14
C ARG A 49 -4.69 2.00 8.96
N PRO A 50 -5.06 0.73 9.17
CA PRO A 50 -5.23 -0.22 8.08
C PRO A 50 -6.47 0.12 7.23
N VAL A 51 -6.41 -0.19 5.94
CA VAL A 51 -7.58 -0.18 5.06
C VAL A 51 -8.33 -1.51 5.17
N CYS A 52 -9.64 -1.49 4.89
CA CYS A 52 -10.44 -2.71 4.82
C CYS A 52 -10.08 -3.53 3.59
N LEU A 53 -10.04 -4.85 3.73
CA LEU A 53 -10.02 -5.78 2.59
C LEU A 53 -11.44 -5.93 2.03
N PRO A 54 -11.60 -6.15 0.71
CA PRO A 54 -12.89 -6.41 0.11
C PRO A 54 -13.50 -7.71 0.68
N SER A 55 -14.80 -7.69 0.96
CA SER A 55 -15.55 -8.85 1.48
C SER A 55 -16.00 -9.84 0.40
N GLY A 56 -15.50 -9.68 -0.84
CA GLY A 56 -15.82 -10.54 -1.98
C GLY A 56 -16.91 -10.00 -2.91
N VAL A 57 -17.54 -8.87 -2.58
CA VAL A 57 -18.46 -8.16 -3.49
C VAL A 57 -17.67 -7.11 -4.26
N GLU A 58 -17.63 -7.25 -5.59
CA GLU A 58 -17.03 -6.25 -6.46
C GLU A 58 -17.95 -5.02 -6.56
N PRO A 59 -17.38 -3.80 -6.55
CA PRO A 59 -18.17 -2.60 -6.80
C PRO A 59 -18.74 -2.64 -8.23
N PRO A 60 -19.99 -2.18 -8.45
CA PRO A 60 -20.56 -2.09 -9.79
C PRO A 60 -19.70 -1.24 -10.73
N THR A 61 -19.70 -1.58 -12.02
CA THR A 61 -19.06 -0.76 -13.05
C THR A 61 -19.57 0.68 -13.00
N GLY A 62 -18.64 1.64 -13.04
CA GLY A 62 -18.95 3.07 -12.95
C GLY A 62 -19.05 3.59 -11.51
N SER A 63 -18.81 2.75 -10.50
CA SER A 63 -18.70 3.21 -9.10
C SER A 63 -17.53 4.18 -8.97
N PRO A 64 -17.74 5.37 -8.38
CA PRO A 64 -16.65 6.31 -8.14
C PRO A 64 -15.67 5.74 -7.12
N CYS A 65 -14.36 5.88 -7.40
CA CYS A 65 -13.28 5.45 -6.50
C CYS A 65 -12.25 6.57 -6.34
N LEU A 66 -11.53 6.56 -5.21
CA LEU A 66 -10.44 7.48 -4.92
C LEU A 66 -9.11 6.72 -4.97
N VAL A 67 -8.13 7.30 -5.67
CA VAL A 67 -6.75 6.81 -5.72
C VAL A 67 -5.85 7.90 -5.16
N ALA A 68 -4.96 7.53 -4.25
CA ALA A 68 -4.02 8.44 -3.61
C ALA A 68 -2.59 7.91 -3.74
N GLY A 69 -1.62 8.82 -3.90
CA GLY A 69 -0.20 8.50 -3.99
C GLY A 69 0.63 9.75 -4.24
N TRP A 70 1.95 9.58 -4.27
CA TRP A 70 2.93 10.63 -4.52
C TRP A 70 3.60 10.52 -5.90
N GLY A 71 2.92 9.91 -6.86
CA GLY A 71 3.40 9.77 -8.24
C GLY A 71 3.56 11.11 -8.95
N ALA A 72 4.33 11.13 -10.05
CA ALA A 72 4.48 12.30 -10.89
C ALA A 72 3.13 12.72 -11.50
N LEU A 73 2.91 14.03 -11.64
CA LEU A 73 1.70 14.58 -12.26
C LEU A 73 1.79 14.68 -13.78
N TYR A 74 3.01 14.54 -14.31
CA TYR A 74 3.35 14.60 -15.73
C TYR A 74 4.51 13.64 -15.99
N GLU A 75 4.60 13.17 -17.24
CA GLU A 75 5.75 12.42 -17.77
C GLU A 75 6.79 13.36 -18.39
#